data_AF-A0AAE5XET3-F1
#
_entry.id   AF-A0AAE5XET3-F1
#
_cell.length_a   1.000
_cell.length_b   1.000
_cell.length_c   1.000
_cell.angle_alpha   90.00
_cell.angle_beta   90.00
_cell.angle_gamma   90.00
#
_symmetry.space_group_name_H-M   'P 1'
#
loop_
_entity.id
_entity.type
_entity.pdbx_description
1 polymer ?
#
loop_
_entity_poly.entity_id
_entity_poly.type
_entity_poly.pdbx_seq_one_letter_code
_entity_poly.pdbx_strand_id
1 'polypeptide(L)'
;MKSTSIALFAAALSLTAATAFADPTCTTEPKSAWQDQEVFKQSLLDQGYKIKKFKETDTGCYEIYGWNNQGQKVEIYFNPVNGEAVKTEID
;
A
#
# COMPACT_ATOMS: atom_id res chain seq x y z
N MET A 1 -10.32 63.88 18.45
CA MET A 1 -9.65 62.82 17.66
C MET A 1 -9.09 61.81 18.64
N LYS A 2 -9.75 60.66 18.83
CA LYS A 2 -9.29 59.60 19.72
C LYS A 2 -9.39 58.26 18.96
N SER A 3 -8.25 57.59 18.92
CA SER A 3 -7.94 56.36 18.21
C SER A 3 -8.86 55.19 18.54
N THR A 4 -9.06 54.33 17.54
CA THR A 4 -9.18 52.89 17.79
C THR A 4 -8.51 52.14 16.64
N SER A 5 -7.30 51.65 16.88
CA SER A 5 -6.58 50.78 15.95
C SER A 5 -7.24 49.39 15.94
N ILE A 6 -7.79 48.97 14.81
CA ILE A 6 -8.30 47.61 14.61
C ILE A 6 -7.09 46.72 14.34
N ALA A 7 -6.69 45.95 15.35
CA ALA A 7 -5.72 44.87 15.18
C ALA A 7 -6.40 43.70 14.46
N LEU A 8 -6.10 43.53 13.17
CA LEU A 8 -6.48 42.35 12.38
C LEU A 8 -5.61 41.17 12.84
N PHE A 9 -6.22 40.27 13.61
CA PHE A 9 -5.65 38.96 13.94
C PHE A 9 -5.67 38.10 12.66
N ALA A 10 -4.53 37.94 12.00
CA ALA A 10 -4.37 37.01 10.91
C ALA A 10 -4.24 35.59 11.48
N ALA A 11 -5.33 34.80 11.42
CA ALA A 11 -5.28 33.38 11.73
C ALA A 11 -4.60 32.63 10.58
N ALA A 12 -3.34 32.23 10.77
CA ALA A 12 -2.63 31.36 9.85
C ALA A 12 -3.20 29.92 9.96
N LEU A 13 -4.01 29.50 8.99
CA LEU A 13 -4.36 28.09 8.82
C LEU A 13 -3.15 27.35 8.24
N SER A 14 -2.39 26.68 9.10
CA SER A 14 -1.37 25.72 8.67
C SER A 14 -2.08 24.47 8.12
N LEU A 15 -2.25 24.40 6.80
CA LEU A 15 -2.67 23.18 6.12
C LEU A 15 -1.50 22.19 6.18
N THR A 16 -1.50 21.29 7.17
CA THR A 16 -0.62 20.12 7.12
C THR A 16 -1.18 19.17 6.07
N ALA A 17 -0.59 19.16 4.89
CA ALA A 17 -0.89 18.19 3.85
C ALA A 17 -0.59 16.78 4.39
N ALA A 18 -1.62 15.98 4.62
CA ALA A 18 -1.46 14.56 4.88
C ALA A 18 -0.92 13.93 3.60
N THR A 19 0.29 13.36 3.67
CA THR A 19 0.85 12.58 2.57
C THR A 19 0.09 11.26 2.49
N ALA A 20 -0.86 11.17 1.56
CA ALA A 20 -1.41 9.88 1.15
C ALA A 20 -0.32 9.15 0.35
N PHE A 21 0.19 8.02 0.88
CA PHE A 21 1.08 7.17 0.11
C PHE A 21 0.24 6.36 -0.88
N ALA A 22 0.49 6.55 -2.16
CA ALA A 22 -0.13 5.75 -3.21
C ALA A 22 0.51 4.35 -3.25
N ASP A 23 -0.29 3.34 -3.56
CA ASP A 23 0.16 1.98 -3.83
C ASP A 23 1.14 1.97 -5.02
N PRO A 24 2.14 1.07 -5.05
CA PRO A 24 3.02 0.94 -6.19
C PRO A 24 2.25 0.46 -7.43
N THR A 25 2.78 0.77 -8.61
CA THR A 25 2.35 0.13 -9.87
C THR A 25 3.19 -1.12 -10.08
N CYS A 26 2.57 -2.29 -10.19
CA CYS A 26 3.30 -3.56 -10.35
C CYS A 26 3.40 -4.02 -11.81
N THR A 27 2.32 -3.91 -12.58
CA THR A 27 2.29 -4.25 -14.01
C THR A 27 1.16 -3.52 -14.74
N THR A 28 1.30 -3.40 -16.06
CA THR A 28 0.25 -2.94 -16.99
C THR A 28 -0.29 -4.08 -17.85
N GLU A 29 0.19 -5.30 -17.67
CA GLU A 29 -0.24 -6.49 -18.42
C GLU A 29 -1.70 -6.86 -18.11
N PRO A 30 -2.44 -7.41 -19.09
CA PRO A 30 -3.83 -7.82 -18.87
C PRO A 30 -3.91 -8.97 -17.87
N LYS A 31 -5.04 -9.08 -17.15
CA LYS A 31 -5.25 -10.16 -16.16
C LYS A 31 -5.09 -11.58 -16.70
N SER A 32 -5.23 -11.79 -18.02
CA SER A 32 -4.97 -13.09 -18.65
C SER A 32 -3.49 -13.52 -18.59
N ALA A 33 -2.56 -12.58 -18.35
CA ALA A 33 -1.14 -12.85 -18.17
C ALA A 33 -0.75 -13.03 -16.70
N TRP A 34 -1.70 -12.85 -15.77
CA TRP A 34 -1.44 -12.96 -14.34
C TRP A 34 -1.47 -14.43 -13.93
N GLN A 35 -0.66 -14.78 -12.93
CA GLN A 35 -0.75 -16.08 -12.27
C GLN A 35 -2.15 -16.25 -11.66
N ASP A 36 -2.63 -17.49 -11.55
CA ASP A 36 -3.87 -17.75 -10.83
C ASP A 36 -3.73 -17.33 -9.35
N GLN A 37 -4.76 -16.66 -8.84
CA GLN A 37 -4.74 -16.08 -7.50
C GLN A 37 -4.53 -17.14 -6.41
N GLU A 38 -5.23 -18.27 -6.50
CA GLU A 38 -5.18 -19.30 -5.46
C GLU A 38 -3.86 -20.07 -5.55
N VAL A 39 -3.34 -20.30 -6.75
CA VAL A 39 -2.00 -20.87 -6.96
C VAL A 39 -0.93 -19.97 -6.35
N PHE A 40 -0.96 -18.67 -6.64
CA PHE A 40 0.02 -17.72 -6.10
C PHE A 40 -0.08 -17.63 -4.57
N LYS A 41 -1.29 -17.53 -4.02
CA LYS A 41 -1.55 -17.52 -2.59
C LYS A 41 -1.04 -18.79 -1.91
N GLN A 42 -1.30 -19.96 -2.49
CA GLN A 42 -0.80 -21.23 -1.96
C GLN A 42 0.74 -21.26 -1.97
N SER A 43 1.39 -20.77 -3.02
CA SER A 43 2.86 -20.70 -3.08
C SER A 43 3.47 -19.89 -1.93
N LEU A 44 2.79 -18.83 -1.48
CA LEU A 44 3.24 -18.04 -0.33
C LEU A 44 3.04 -18.79 1.00
N LEU A 45 1.91 -19.50 1.15
CA LEU A 45 1.68 -20.34 2.33
C LEU A 45 2.74 -21.45 2.43
N ASP A 46 3.11 -22.06 1.31
CA ASP A 46 4.16 -23.09 1.24
C ASP A 46 5.55 -22.54 1.59
N GLN A 47 5.79 -21.25 1.32
CA GLN A 47 7.00 -20.52 1.75
C GLN A 47 6.98 -20.12 3.23
N GLY A 48 5.90 -20.42 3.97
CA GLY A 48 5.77 -20.16 5.40
C GLY A 48 5.10 -18.83 5.74
N TYR A 49 4.52 -18.12 4.77
CA TYR A 49 3.72 -16.94 5.05
C TYR A 49 2.39 -17.32 5.70
N LYS A 50 1.85 -16.40 6.51
CA LYS A 50 0.47 -16.48 7.02
C LYS A 50 -0.32 -15.32 6.43
N ILE A 51 -1.26 -15.60 5.53
CA ILE A 51 -2.01 -14.56 4.83
C ILE A 51 -3.30 -14.25 5.59
N LYS A 52 -3.44 -13.00 6.03
CA LYS A 52 -4.67 -12.46 6.65
C LYS A 52 -5.61 -11.88 5.60
N LYS A 53 -5.06 -11.20 4.59
CA LYS A 53 -5.81 -10.61 3.49
C LYS A 53 -5.01 -10.73 2.21
N PHE A 54 -5.71 -10.98 1.12
CA PHE A 54 -5.18 -10.97 -0.24
C PHE A 54 -6.07 -10.00 -1.05
N LYS A 55 -5.47 -9.13 -1.86
CA LYS A 55 -6.20 -8.23 -2.75
C LYS A 55 -5.54 -8.19 -4.13
N GLU A 56 -6.36 -7.95 -5.13
CA GLU A 56 -5.89 -7.37 -6.38
C GLU A 56 -6.05 -5.85 -6.28
N THR A 57 -5.03 -5.09 -6.67
CA THR A 57 -5.10 -3.62 -6.68
C THR A 57 -5.42 -3.09 -8.07
N ASP A 58 -5.99 -1.89 -8.14
CA ASP A 58 -6.23 -1.20 -9.41
C ASP A 58 -4.92 -0.79 -10.12
N THR A 59 -3.79 -0.83 -9.39
CA THR A 59 -2.43 -0.57 -9.89
C THR A 59 -1.70 -1.84 -10.35
N GLY A 60 -2.43 -2.95 -10.49
CA GLY A 60 -1.93 -4.17 -11.12
C GLY A 60 -1.15 -5.09 -10.18
N CYS A 61 -1.38 -5.04 -8.87
CA CYS A 61 -0.62 -5.84 -7.90
C CYS A 61 -1.47 -6.97 -7.30
N TYR A 62 -0.78 -8.03 -6.88
CA TYR A 62 -1.24 -8.90 -5.80
C TYR A 62 -0.70 -8.37 -4.48
N GLU A 63 -1.60 -7.92 -3.63
CA GLU A 63 -1.27 -7.35 -2.33
C GLU A 63 -1.65 -8.33 -1.22
N ILE A 64 -0.72 -8.62 -0.32
CA ILE A 64 -1.00 -9.42 0.88
C ILE A 64 -0.76 -8.64 2.15
N TYR A 65 -1.62 -8.88 3.13
CA TYR A 65 -1.41 -8.53 4.52
C TYR A 65 -1.30 -9.81 5.32
N GLY A 66 -0.33 -9.89 6.21
CA GLY A 66 -0.14 -11.11 6.97
C GLY A 66 1.15 -11.11 7.78
N TRP A 67 1.77 -12.28 7.84
CA TRP A 67 3.07 -12.46 8.46
C TRP A 67 4.01 -13.21 7.51
N ASN A 68 5.27 -12.79 7.46
CA ASN A 68 6.31 -13.52 6.74
C ASN A 68 6.75 -14.79 7.49
N ASN A 69 7.67 -15.55 6.90
CA ASN A 69 8.21 -16.77 7.50
C ASN A 69 9.02 -16.55 8.80
N GLN A 70 9.38 -15.30 9.10
CA GLN A 70 10.01 -14.89 10.37
C GLN A 70 8.98 -14.47 11.43
N GLY A 71 7.68 -14.49 11.10
CA GLY A 71 6.60 -14.07 11.98
C GLY A 71 6.45 -12.55 12.12
N GLN A 72 7.10 -11.75 11.26
CA GLN A 72 6.93 -10.30 11.22
C GLN A 72 5.66 -9.96 10.45
N LYS A 73 4.93 -8.94 10.91
CA LYS A 73 3.73 -8.48 10.21
C LYS A 73 4.15 -7.69 8.98
N VAL A 74 3.54 -8.01 7.83
CA VAL A 74 3.93 -7.45 6.54
C VAL A 74 2.75 -7.04 5.69
N GLU A 75 2.97 -6.01 4.88
CA GLU A 75 2.19 -5.66 3.70
C GLU A 75 3.10 -5.77 2.48
N ILE A 76 2.76 -6.63 1.52
CA ILE A 76 3.62 -6.89 0.35
C ILE A 76 2.81 -6.79 -0.93
N TYR A 77 3.34 -6.02 -1.88
CA TYR A 77 2.82 -5.87 -3.23
C TYR A 77 3.69 -6.69 -4.16
N PHE A 78 3.09 -7.65 -4.85
CA PHE A 78 3.74 -8.52 -5.82
C PHE A 78 3.27 -8.20 -7.23
N ASN A 79 4.19 -8.31 -8.19
CA ASN A 79 3.84 -8.34 -9.60
C ASN A 79 3.21 -9.71 -9.91
N PRO A 80 1.93 -9.76 -10.33
CA PRO A 80 1.21 -11.02 -10.53
C PRO A 80 1.70 -11.82 -11.75
N VAL A 81 2.48 -11.21 -12.66
CA VAL A 81 3.02 -11.89 -13.85
C VAL A 81 4.22 -12.77 -13.51
N ASN A 82 5.12 -12.30 -12.63
CA ASN A 82 6.37 -12.99 -12.32
C ASN A 82 6.55 -13.34 -10.83
N GLY A 83 5.66 -12.85 -9.95
CA GLY A 83 5.70 -13.11 -8.51
C GLY A 83 6.74 -12.28 -7.74
N GLU A 84 7.38 -11.30 -8.38
CA GLU A 84 8.39 -10.46 -7.71
C GLU A 84 7.73 -9.50 -6.71
N ALA A 85 8.31 -9.38 -5.52
CA ALA A 85 7.90 -8.37 -4.55
C ALA A 85 8.37 -6.98 -5.02
N VAL A 86 7.43 -6.10 -5.33
CA VAL A 86 7.67 -4.72 -5.78
C VAL A 86 7.83 -3.77 -4.58
N LYS A 87 7.07 -4.00 -3.52
CA LYS A 87 7.14 -3.25 -2.27
C LYS A 87 6.89 -4.19 -1.10
N THR A 88 7.66 -4.04 -0.03
CA THR A 88 7.45 -4.73 1.24
C THR A 88 7.50 -3.70 2.36
N GLU A 89 6.46 -3.67 3.17
CA GLU A 89 6.42 -2.94 4.43
C GLU A 89 6.39 -3.94 5.58
N ILE A 90 7.17 -3.65 6.62
CA ILE A 90 7.22 -4.44 7.85
C ILE A 90 6.75 -3.51 8.98
N ASP A 91 5.72 -3.94 9.69
CA ASP A 91 5.17 -3.25 10.87
C ASP A 91 5.98 -3.55 12.15
#